data_AF-A0A2G6D7T5-F1
#
_entry.id   AF-A0A2G6D7T5-F1
#
_cell.length_a   1.000
_cell.length_b   1.000
_cell.length_c   1.000
_cell.angle_alpha   90.00
_cell.angle_beta   90.00
_cell.angle_gamma   90.00
#
_symmetry.space_group_name_H-M   'P 1'
#
loop_
_entity.id
_entity.type
_entity.pdbx_description
1 polymer ?
#
loop_
_entity_poly.entity_id
_entity_poly.type
_entity_poly.pdbx_seq_one_letter_code
_entity_poly.pdbx_strand_id
1 'polypeptide(L)'
;MDMYRALLAVIISFAILIGYQYFFVPQVQQPVSEPVTEAVAEQPVQQQEQHVISPQKTAVIEPQPETPVAVERQPEELTIDTDLYTAVLSEKGGVLKSFVLKRY
;
A
#
# COMPACT_ATOMS: atom_id res chain seq x y z
N MET A 1 22.34 19.96 30.55
CA MET A 1 23.05 19.83 29.26
C MET A 1 22.09 19.35 28.16
N ASP A 2 20.78 19.52 28.36
CA ASP A 2 19.77 18.77 27.60
C ASP A 2 18.96 19.66 26.65
N MET A 3 18.91 20.96 26.93
CA MET A 3 18.22 21.96 26.11
C MET A 3 18.81 22.05 24.70
N TYR A 4 20.14 21.92 24.54
CA TYR A 4 20.79 21.91 23.23
C TYR A 4 20.40 20.68 22.41
N ARG A 5 20.29 19.51 23.06
CA ARG A 5 19.87 18.26 22.40
C ARG A 5 18.40 18.31 22.02
N ALA A 6 17.56 18.89 22.87
CA ALA A 6 16.14 19.11 22.58
C ALA A 6 15.94 20.07 21.40
N LEU A 7 16.67 21.20 21.37
CA LEU A 7 16.61 22.16 20.27
C LEU A 7 17.08 21.54 18.95
N LEU A 8 18.17 20.76 18.99
CA LEU A 8 18.68 20.05 17.81
C LEU A 8 17.65 19.06 17.26
N ALA A 9 16.97 18.30 18.13
CA ALA A 9 15.92 17.36 17.73
C ALA A 9 14.73 18.06 17.06
N VAL A 10 14.32 19.23 17.58
CA VAL A 10 13.25 20.04 16.98
C VAL A 10 13.64 20.51 15.58
N ILE A 11 14.87 21.01 15.41
CA ILE A 11 15.37 21.45 14.10
C ILE A 11 15.42 20.28 13.10
N ILE A 12 15.91 19.12 13.52
CA ILE A 12 15.97 17.92 12.67
C ILE A 12 14.56 17.46 12.27
N SER A 13 13.60 17.50 13.19
CA SER A 13 12.20 17.16 12.88
C SER A 13 11.60 18.07 11.81
N PHE A 14 11.81 19.39 11.93
CA PHE A 14 11.38 20.34 10.90
C PHE A 14 12.09 20.14 9.56
N ALA A 15 13.40 19.86 9.59
CA ALA A 15 14.17 19.61 8.37
C ALA A 15 13.65 18.38 7.60
N ILE A 16 13.29 17.31 8.31
CA ILE A 16 12.71 16.10 7.70
C ILE A 16 11.33 16.40 7.10
N LEU A 17 10.46 17.13 7.82
CA LEU A 17 9.15 17.50 7.32
C LEU A 17 9.23 18.38 6.06
N ILE A 18 10.09 19.40 6.07
CA ILE A 18 10.28 20.29 4.93
C ILE A 18 10.90 19.53 3.75
N GLY A 19 11.92 18.71 4.00
CA GLY A 19 12.56 17.89 2.97
C GLY A 19 11.58 16.91 2.33
N TYR A 20 10.75 16.24 3.14
CA TYR A 20 9.72 15.33 2.64
C TYR A 20 8.66 16.06 1.82
N GLN A 21 8.15 17.18 2.32
CA GLN A 21 7.17 18.00 1.58
C GLN A 21 7.76 18.53 0.26
N TYR A 22 9.04 18.87 0.22
CA TYR A 22 9.69 19.38 -0.99
C TYR A 22 9.96 18.29 -2.03
N PHE A 23 10.42 17.11 -1.60
CA PHE A 23 10.78 16.02 -2.52
C PHE A 23 9.59 15.13 -2.92
N PHE A 24 8.62 14.91 -2.01
CA PHE A 24 7.60 13.87 -2.16
C PHE A 24 6.18 14.39 -2.29
N VAL A 25 5.90 15.69 -2.14
CA VAL A 25 4.57 16.25 -2.42
C VAL A 25 4.57 16.82 -3.84
N PRO A 26 3.90 16.16 -4.80
CA PRO A 26 3.67 16.74 -6.10
C PRO A 26 2.85 18.02 -5.93
N GLN A 27 3.22 19.08 -6.63
CA GLN A 27 2.42 20.30 -6.70
C GLN A 27 1.09 19.95 -7.37
N VAL A 28 0.08 19.58 -6.56
CA VAL A 28 -1.26 19.29 -7.05
C VAL A 28 -1.82 20.62 -7.55
N GLN A 29 -1.80 20.82 -8.86
CA GLN A 29 -2.63 21.85 -9.49
C GLN A 29 -4.06 21.52 -9.10
N GLN A 30 -4.71 22.43 -8.38
CA GLN A 30 -6.08 22.26 -7.93
C GLN A 30 -6.94 21.89 -9.15
N PRO A 31 -7.52 20.69 -9.21
CA PRO A 31 -8.54 20.44 -10.20
C PRO A 31 -9.72 21.32 -9.82
N VAL A 32 -10.11 22.21 -10.75
CA VAL A 32 -11.36 22.94 -10.66
C VAL A 32 -12.46 21.88 -10.54
N SER A 33 -13.15 21.87 -9.40
CA SER A 33 -14.22 20.92 -9.11
C SER A 33 -15.34 21.06 -10.15
N GLU A 34 -15.56 20.03 -10.95
CA GLU A 34 -16.84 19.84 -11.64
C GLU A 34 -17.82 19.16 -10.68
N PRO A 35 -19.08 19.61 -10.58
CA PRO A 35 -20.05 19.04 -9.65
C PRO A 35 -20.54 17.68 -10.14
N VAL A 36 -20.37 16.64 -9.32
CA VAL A 36 -20.95 15.31 -9.52
C VAL A 36 -22.38 15.30 -8.98
N THR A 37 -23.34 15.04 -9.86
CA THR A 37 -24.75 14.78 -9.55
C THR A 37 -24.91 13.44 -8.85
N GLU A 38 -25.60 13.43 -7.70
CA GLU A 38 -26.06 12.23 -6.99
C GLU A 38 -27.06 11.43 -7.83
N ALA A 39 -26.82 10.12 -7.95
CA ALA A 39 -27.83 9.15 -8.31
C ALA A 39 -27.74 7.97 -7.34
N VAL A 40 -28.53 8.05 -6.27
CA VAL A 40 -28.89 6.93 -5.39
C VAL A 40 -29.81 6.01 -6.18
N ALA A 41 -29.51 4.71 -6.19
CA ALA A 41 -30.42 3.68 -6.64
C ALA A 41 -30.67 2.69 -5.48
N GLU A 42 -31.93 2.68 -5.05
CA GLU A 42 -32.58 1.75 -4.12
C GLU A 42 -32.41 0.28 -4.60
N GLN A 43 -32.58 -0.77 -3.79
CA GLN A 43 -33.85 -1.26 -3.23
C GLN A 43 -33.63 -2.72 -2.71
N PRO A 44 -34.64 -3.45 -2.19
CA PRO A 44 -35.04 -3.55 -0.79
C PRO A 44 -34.78 -4.93 -0.14
N VAL A 45 -34.99 -4.97 1.18
CA VAL A 45 -34.97 -6.17 2.04
C VAL A 45 -36.24 -7.00 1.81
N GLN A 46 -36.09 -8.32 1.61
CA GLN A 46 -37.19 -9.27 1.76
C GLN A 46 -36.74 -10.45 2.62
N GLN A 47 -37.27 -10.48 3.85
CA GLN A 47 -37.22 -11.62 4.75
C GLN A 47 -38.17 -12.70 4.25
N GLN A 48 -37.71 -13.96 4.24
CA GLN A 48 -38.59 -15.11 4.45
C GLN A 48 -37.81 -16.22 5.14
N GLU A 49 -38.33 -16.60 6.29
CA GLU A 49 -37.82 -17.61 7.20
C GLU A 49 -38.08 -19.04 6.69
N GLN A 50 -37.08 -19.90 6.91
CA GLN A 50 -37.21 -21.22 7.54
C GLN A 50 -37.84 -22.37 6.74
N HIS A 51 -37.00 -23.28 6.26
CA HIS A 51 -37.16 -24.69 6.65
C HIS A 51 -35.86 -25.50 6.61
N VAL A 52 -35.76 -26.35 7.61
CA VAL A 52 -34.61 -27.18 8.00
C VAL A 52 -34.47 -28.36 7.04
N ILE A 53 -33.27 -28.52 6.48
CA ILE A 53 -32.81 -29.80 5.95
C ILE A 53 -31.55 -30.18 6.73
N SER A 54 -31.68 -31.24 7.52
CA SER A 54 -30.59 -31.84 8.29
C SER A 54 -29.51 -32.34 7.33
N PRO A 55 -28.25 -31.88 7.40
CA PRO A 55 -27.19 -32.42 6.57
C PRO A 55 -26.76 -33.79 7.12
N GLN A 56 -26.88 -34.79 6.25
CA GLN A 56 -26.27 -36.10 6.40
C GLN A 56 -24.76 -35.92 6.68
N LYS A 57 -24.26 -36.62 7.70
CA LYS A 57 -22.87 -36.54 8.18
C LYS A 57 -21.91 -37.02 7.08
N THR A 58 -21.45 -36.11 6.23
CA THR A 58 -20.25 -36.32 5.41
C THR A 58 -19.06 -36.37 6.35
N ALA A 59 -18.28 -37.45 6.29
CA ALA A 59 -17.01 -37.53 7.01
C ALA A 59 -16.11 -36.37 6.53
N VAL A 60 -15.85 -35.43 7.42
CA VAL A 60 -14.87 -34.38 7.22
C VAL A 60 -13.50 -35.06 7.20
N ILE A 61 -12.87 -35.10 6.03
CA ILE A 61 -11.42 -35.20 5.97
C ILE A 61 -10.95 -33.82 6.40
N GLU A 62 -10.39 -33.75 7.60
CA GLU A 62 -9.81 -32.53 8.14
C GLU A 62 -8.63 -32.15 7.23
N PRO A 63 -8.66 -31.00 6.53
CA PRO A 63 -7.49 -30.54 5.84
C PRO A 63 -6.44 -30.22 6.90
N GLN A 64 -5.39 -31.04 6.91
CA GLN A 64 -4.22 -30.79 7.73
C GLN A 64 -3.74 -29.36 7.40
N PRO A 65 -3.55 -28.48 8.41
CA PRO A 65 -3.04 -27.15 8.14
C PRO A 65 -1.65 -27.32 7.53
N GLU A 66 -1.54 -27.00 6.24
CA GLU A 66 -0.24 -26.75 5.63
C GLU A 66 0.33 -25.55 6.38
N THR A 67 1.30 -25.81 7.26
CA THR A 67 2.10 -24.74 7.84
C THR A 67 2.74 -24.01 6.67
N PRO A 68 2.40 -22.73 6.43
CA PRO A 68 3.14 -21.96 5.46
C PRO A 68 4.56 -21.91 5.99
N VAL A 69 5.49 -22.56 5.30
CA VAL A 69 6.90 -22.35 5.53
C VAL A 69 7.13 -20.92 5.09
N ALA A 70 6.99 -19.98 6.03
CA ALA A 70 7.37 -18.61 5.86
C ALA A 70 8.90 -18.61 5.71
N VAL A 71 9.35 -18.81 4.47
CA VAL A 71 10.70 -18.45 4.10
C VAL A 71 10.73 -16.94 4.27
N GLU A 72 11.25 -16.47 5.41
CA GLU A 72 11.57 -15.07 5.65
C GLU A 72 12.73 -14.68 4.71
N ARG A 73 12.44 -14.62 3.41
CA ARG A 73 13.36 -14.06 2.43
C ARG A 73 13.28 -12.56 2.60
N GLN A 74 14.41 -11.95 2.95
CA GLN A 74 14.53 -10.50 2.89
C GLN A 74 14.26 -10.08 1.45
N PRO A 75 13.38 -9.10 1.22
CA PRO A 75 13.07 -8.69 -0.14
C PRO A 75 14.30 -8.06 -0.78
N GLU A 76 14.73 -8.60 -1.91
CA GLU A 76 15.87 -8.03 -2.62
C GLU A 76 15.45 -6.84 -3.48
N GLU A 77 16.44 -6.00 -3.78
CA GLU A 77 16.29 -4.91 -4.72
C GLU A 77 16.88 -5.33 -6.06
N LEU A 78 16.01 -5.40 -7.08
CA LEU A 78 16.42 -5.72 -8.44
C LEU A 78 16.76 -4.42 -9.17
N THR A 79 18.02 -4.29 -9.58
CA THR A 79 18.46 -3.17 -10.42
C THR A 79 18.36 -3.57 -11.89
N ILE A 80 17.55 -2.85 -12.65
CA ILE A 80 17.40 -3.00 -14.10
C ILE A 80 18.18 -1.87 -14.74
N ASP A 81 19.26 -2.22 -15.45
CA ASP A 81 20.06 -1.27 -16.20
C ASP A 81 19.88 -1.49 -17.71
N THR A 82 19.42 -0.47 -18.42
CA THR A 82 19.18 -0.48 -19.86
C THR A 82 19.91 0.70 -20.51
N ASP A 83 19.99 0.74 -21.84
CA ASP A 83 20.64 1.85 -22.54
C ASP A 83 19.97 3.22 -22.31
N LEU A 84 18.67 3.23 -22.00
CA LEU A 84 17.88 4.45 -21.87
C LEU A 84 17.61 4.86 -20.42
N TYR A 85 17.55 3.89 -19.50
CA TYR A 85 17.22 4.15 -18.10
C TYR A 85 17.82 3.12 -17.14
N THR A 86 17.92 3.52 -15.87
CA THR A 86 18.23 2.65 -14.74
C THR A 86 17.05 2.67 -13.78
N ALA A 87 16.57 1.51 -13.38
CA ALA A 87 15.42 1.34 -12.49
C ALA A 87 15.75 0.41 -11.31
N VAL A 88 15.18 0.67 -10.14
CA VAL A 88 15.30 -0.20 -8.96
C VAL A 88 13.92 -0.69 -8.56
N LEU A 89 13.71 -2.01 -8.56
CA LEU A 89 12.45 -2.66 -8.24
C LEU A 89 12.57 -3.45 -6.92
N SER A 90 11.56 -3.32 -6.05
CA SER A 90 11.47 -4.08 -4.80
C SER A 90 10.71 -5.39 -5.03
N GLU A 91 11.33 -6.52 -4.72
CA GLU A 91 10.63 -7.82 -4.72
C GLU A 91 9.47 -7.86 -3.71
N LYS A 92 9.53 -7.03 -2.65
CA LYS A 92 8.39 -6.80 -1.77
C LYS A 92 7.34 -5.97 -2.49
N GLY A 93 6.33 -6.63 -3.05
CA GLY A 93 5.17 -5.98 -3.65
C GLY A 93 5.41 -5.33 -5.02
N GLY A 94 6.53 -5.61 -5.68
CA GLY A 94 6.80 -5.15 -7.05
C GLY A 94 6.84 -3.63 -7.20
N VAL A 95 7.24 -2.91 -6.15
CA VAL A 95 7.23 -1.44 -6.13
C VAL A 95 8.49 -0.89 -6.78
N LEU A 96 8.33 0.07 -7.69
CA LEU A 96 9.44 0.80 -8.31
C LEU A 96 9.98 1.85 -7.31
N LYS A 97 11.22 1.68 -6.86
CA LYS A 97 11.89 2.56 -5.89
C LYS A 97 12.62 3.73 -6.55
N SER A 98 13.22 3.52 -7.72
CA SER A 98 13.96 4.54 -8.44
C SER A 98 13.84 4.33 -9.94
N PHE A 99 13.79 5.44 -10.69
CA PHE A 99 13.76 5.45 -12.14
C PHE A 99 14.52 6.67 -12.66
N VAL A 100 15.68 6.43 -13.26
CA VAL A 100 16.60 7.47 -13.75
C VAL A 100 16.74 7.32 -15.26
N LEU A 101 16.38 8.37 -15.98
CA LEU A 101 16.58 8.46 -17.43
C LEU A 101 18.03 8.84 -17.71
N LYS A 102 18.73 8.08 -18.55
CA LYS A 102 20.17 8.33 -18.83
C LYS A 102 20.40 9.53 -19.74
N ARG A 103 19.36 9.99 -20.46
CA ARG A 103 19.47 11.01 -21.53
C ARG A 103 18.69 12.30 -21.25
N TYR A 104 18.20 12.50 -20.02
CA TYR A 104 17.39 13.64 -19.62
C TYR A 104 17.77 14.06 -18.19
#